data_AF-A0A821SA89-F1
#
_entry.id   AF-A0A821SA89-F1
#
_cell.length_a   1.000
_cell.length_b   1.000
_cell.length_c   1.000
_cell.angle_alpha   90.00
_cell.angle_beta   90.00
_cell.angle_gamma   90.00
#
_symmetry.space_group_name_H-M   'P 1'
#
loop_
_entity.id
_entity.type
_entity.pdbx_description
1 polymer ?
#
loop_
_entity_poly.entity_id
_entity_poly.type
_entity_poly.pdbx_seq_one_letter_code
_entity_poly.pdbx_strand_id
1 'polypeptide(L)' 'EILLKLCDELRPNLILTTGGTGINSDDMTPEETSSVINKEIPGLAQAMVVESLVITHVAMLSR' A
#
# COMPACT_ATOMS: atom_id res chain seq x y z
N GLU A 1 -8.75 9.29 4.08
CA GLU A 1 -8.83 10.78 4.07
C GLU A 1 -7.45 11.46 4.02
N ILE A 2 -6.46 11.00 4.80
CA ILE A 2 -5.15 11.66 4.90
C ILE A 2 -4.36 11.73 3.58
N LEU A 3 -4.45 10.71 2.71
CA LEU A 3 -3.74 10.68 1.42
C LEU A 3 -4.16 11.83 0.50
N LEU A 4 -5.46 12.12 0.40
CA LEU A 4 -5.98 13.23 -0.40
C LEU A 4 -5.51 14.57 0.17
N LYS A 5 -5.59 14.74 1.49
CA LYS A 5 -5.13 15.96 2.16
C LYS A 5 -3.64 16.22 1.90
N LEU A 6 -2.80 15.19 1.99
CA LEU A 6 -1.37 15.29 1.66
C LEU A 6 -1.16 15.72 0.20
N CYS A 7 -1.89 15.11 -0.74
CA CYS A 7 -1.84 15.46 -2.16
C CYS A 7 -2.25 16.91 -2.42
N ASP A 8 -3.33 17.39 -1.80
CA ASP A 8 -3.89 18.71 -2.06
C ASP A 8 -3.05 19.83 -1.43
N GLU A 9 -2.60 19.64 -0.19
CA GLU A 9 -1.91 20.68 0.59
C GLU A 9 -0.39 20.69 0.35
N LEU A 10 0.25 19.52 0.34
CA LEU A 10 1.71 19.41 0.26
C LEU A 10 2.21 19.05 -1.13
N ARG A 11 1.35 18.49 -1.99
CA ARG A 11 1.67 18.08 -3.36
C ARG A 11 2.97 17.27 -3.49
N PRO A 12 3.16 16.21 -2.67
CA PRO A 12 4.37 15.39 -2.73
C PRO A 12 4.46 14.66 -4.07
N ASN A 13 5.70 14.43 -4.52
CA ASN A 13 5.94 13.57 -5.69
C ASN A 13 5.84 12.07 -5.36
N LEU A 14 5.94 11.71 -4.07
CA LEU A 14 5.88 10.34 -3.57
C LEU A 14 5.30 10.31 -2.16
N ILE A 15 4.38 9.39 -1.92
CA ILE A 15 3.87 9.05 -0.59
C ILE A 15 4.23 7.59 -0.32
N LEU A 16 4.82 7.32 0.85
CA LEU A 16 5.09 5.97 1.35
C LEU A 16 4.23 5.74 2.59
N THR A 17 3.41 4.70 2.56
CA THR A 17 2.63 4.23 3.72
C THR A 17 3.36 3.07 4.39
N THR A 18 3.07 2.84 5.67
CA THR A 18 3.64 1.72 6.44
C THR A 18 2.63 1.20 7.45
N GLY A 19 2.54 -0.13 7.59
CA GLY A 19 1.53 -0.81 8.39
C GLY A 19 0.16 -0.90 7.68
N GLY A 20 -0.75 -1.68 8.26
CA GLY A 20 -2.13 -1.77 7.76
C GLY A 20 -2.33 -2.59 6.49
N THR A 21 -1.36 -3.43 6.08
CA THR A 21 -1.38 -4.23 4.84
C THR A 21 -1.58 -5.72 5.07
N GLY A 22 -1.80 -6.15 6.32
CA GLY A 22 -2.01 -7.56 6.67
C GLY A 22 -3.39 -8.09 6.30
N ILE A 23 -3.91 -9.06 7.07
CA ILE A 23 -5.23 -9.68 6.88
C ILE A 23 -6.20 -9.40 8.03
N ASN A 24 -5.81 -8.57 9.00
CA ASN A 24 -6.72 -8.21 10.08
C ASN A 24 -7.84 -7.31 9.55
N SER A 25 -8.96 -7.27 10.29
CA SER A 25 -10.13 -6.47 9.92
C SER A 25 -9.85 -4.96 9.87
N ASP A 26 -8.80 -4.49 10.52
CA ASP A 26 -8.34 -3.11 10.58
C ASP A 26 -7.14 -2.82 9.66
N ASP A 27 -6.60 -3.83 8.97
CA ASP A 27 -5.60 -3.66 7.91
C ASP A 27 -6.29 -3.14 6.64
N MET A 28 -6.54 -1.83 6.59
CA MET A 28 -7.33 -1.15 5.55
C MET A 28 -6.50 -0.27 4.60
N THR A 29 -5.17 -0.24 4.75
CA THR A 29 -4.30 0.66 3.95
C THR A 29 -4.40 0.40 2.44
N PRO A 30 -4.45 -0.86 1.95
CA PRO A 30 -4.64 -1.15 0.52
C PRO A 30 -5.97 -0.63 -0.02
N GLU A 31 -7.06 -0.82 0.72
CA GLU A 31 -8.41 -0.37 0.34
C GLU A 31 -8.50 1.16 0.33
N GLU A 32 -7.98 1.82 1.37
CA GLU A 32 -7.93 3.29 1.41
C GLU A 32 -7.09 3.86 0.27
N THR A 33 -5.95 3.23 -0.04
CA THR A 33 -5.07 3.66 -1.15
C THR A 33 -5.77 3.46 -2.49
N SER A 34 -6.36 2.29 -2.72
CA SER A 34 -7.08 1.97 -3.96
C SER A 34 -8.25 2.93 -4.22
N SER A 35 -8.93 3.39 -3.16
CA SER A 35 -10.06 4.32 -3.27
C SER A 35 -9.69 5.72 -3.76
N VAL A 36 -8.41 6.13 -3.69
CA VAL A 36 -7.96 7.50 -4.00
C VAL A 36 -7.01 7.61 -5.18
N ILE A 37 -6.41 6.50 -5.64
CA ILE A 37 -5.50 6.52 -6.79
C ILE A 37 -6.27 6.56 -8.11
N ASN A 38 -5.73 7.27 -9.10
CA ASN A 38 -6.33 7.29 -10.44
C ASN A 38 -5.90 6.10 -11.31
N LYS A 39 -4.75 5.50 -11.01
CA LYS A 39 -4.18 4.39 -11.77
C LYS A 39 -3.39 3.49 -10.85
N GLU A 40 -3.69 2.20 -10.93
CA GLU A 40 -2.96 1.17 -10.21
C GLU A 40 -1.70 0.74 -10.97
N ILE A 41 -0.65 0.34 -10.24
CA ILE A 41 0.57 -0.25 -10.79
C ILE A 41 0.81 -1.60 -10.07
N PRO A 42 0.10 -2.67 -10.48
CA PRO A 42 0.15 -3.96 -9.77
C PRO A 42 1.56 -4.58 -9.69
N GLY A 43 2.42 -4.27 -10.66
CA GLY A 43 3.81 -4.75 -10.68
C GLY A 43 4.63 -4.32 -9.46
N LEU A 44 4.31 -3.18 -8.83
CA LEU A 44 4.99 -2.75 -7.60
C LEU A 44 4.61 -3.67 -6.43
N ALA A 45 3.32 -3.96 -6.25
CA ALA A 45 2.83 -4.87 -5.21
C ALA A 45 3.42 -6.28 -5.38
N GLN A 46 3.42 -6.79 -6.62
CA GLN A 46 3.99 -8.10 -6.95
C GLN A 46 5.49 -8.16 -6.62
N ALA A 47 6.27 -7.15 -7.01
CA ALA A 47 7.70 -7.11 -6.70
C ALA A 47 7.94 -7.08 -5.18
N MET A 48 7.18 -6.27 -4.43
CA MET A 48 7.29 -6.21 -2.97
C MET A 48 7.02 -7.56 -2.31
N VAL A 49 5.98 -8.28 -2.74
CA VAL A 49 5.63 -9.60 -2.19
C VAL A 49 6.70 -10.63 -2.56
N VAL A 50 7.14 -10.69 -3.83
CA VAL A 50 8.16 -11.64 -4.29
C VAL A 50 9.47 -11.48 -3.53
N GLU A 51 9.96 -10.26 -3.37
CA GLU A 51 11.19 -10.00 -2.61
C GLU A 51 11.01 -10.34 -1.13
N SER A 52 9.85 -10.04 -0.55
CA SER A 52 9.57 -10.32 0.86
C SER A 52 9.42 -11.82 1.15
N LEU A 53 8.98 -12.62 0.17
CA LEU A 53 8.87 -14.08 0.28
C LEU A 53 10.23 -14.77 0.44
N VAL A 54 11.32 -14.14 -0.02
CA VAL A 54 12.69 -14.63 0.23
C VAL A 54 13.05 -14.54 1.72
N ILE A 55 12.44 -13.59 2.44
CA ILE A 55 12.69 -13.33 3.86
C ILE A 55 11.74 -14.14 4.74
N THR A 56 10.44 -14.17 4.42
CA THR A 56 9.42 -14.87 5.21
C THR A 56 8.25 -15.35 4.36
N HIS A 57 7.80 -16.60 4.60
CA HIS A 57 6.64 -17.18 3.93
C HIS A 57 5.34 -16.41 4.23
N VAL A 58 5.26 -15.71 5.37
CA VAL A 58 4.08 -14.93 5.75
C VAL A 58 3.85 -13.72 4.84
N ALA A 59 4.87 -13.30 4.07
CA ALA A 59 4.76 -12.20 3.12
C ALA A 59 3.62 -12.38 2.09
N MET A 60 3.21 -13.62 1.82
CA MET A 60 2.05 -13.93 0.96
C MET A 60 0.72 -13.37 1.49
N LEU A 61 0.65 -12.97 2.76
CA LEU A 61 -0.55 -12.42 3.38
C LEU A 61 -0.64 -10.90 3.25
N SER A 62 0.43 -10.22 2.80
CA SER A 62 0.37 -8.77 2.58
C SER A 62 -0.48 -8.46 1.35
N ARG A 63 -1.28 -7.41 1.45
CA ARG A 63 -2.14 -6.91 0.37
C ARG A 63 -1.68 -5.53 -0.11
#